data_AF-A0A4Y2W4C7-F1
#
_entry.id   AF-A0A4Y2W4C7-F1
#
_cell.length_a   1.000
_cell.length_b   1.000
_cell.length_c   1.000
_cell.angle_alpha   90.00
_cell.angle_beta   90.00
_cell.angle_gamma   90.00
#
_symmetry.space_group_name_H-M   'P 1'
#
loop_
_entity.id
_entity.type
_entity.pdbx_description
1 polymer ?
#
loop_
_entity_poly.entity_id
_entity_poly.type
_entity_poly.pdbx_seq_one_letter_code
_entity_poly.pdbx_strand_id
1 'polypeptide(L)'
;MLRIATKPAPRLADSTKVEQGEANKREIPPLIKRIPGCEDATEHTVTVWLSCDTEANLLYTDEEIISLVQNKPRDDSDLEETDEPENVLVSHSEAANALEIALRYTEQSENATSTDIRFMRRWPNIASTSRIT
;
A
#
# COMPACT_ATOMS: atom_id res chain seq x y z
N MET A 1 -30.90 26.76 41.14
CA MET A 1 -30.60 25.40 40.64
C MET A 1 -29.93 25.56 39.28
N LEU A 2 -28.82 24.95 38.87
CA LEU A 2 -27.68 24.28 39.51
C LEU A 2 -26.58 24.39 38.43
N ARG A 3 -25.41 25.01 38.69
CA ARG A 3 -24.30 25.01 37.72
C ARG A 3 -23.61 23.65 37.83
N ILE A 4 -23.68 22.85 36.77
CA ILE A 4 -22.97 21.56 36.72
C ILE A 4 -21.51 21.88 36.37
N ALA A 5 -20.64 21.88 37.38
CA ALA A 5 -19.21 21.92 37.18
C ALA A 5 -18.75 20.53 36.73
N THR A 6 -18.49 20.37 35.44
CA THR A 6 -17.87 19.17 34.90
C THR A 6 -16.42 19.12 35.36
N LYS A 7 -16.12 18.30 36.38
CA LYS A 7 -14.74 17.98 36.77
C LYS A 7 -14.05 17.27 35.60
N PRO A 8 -12.87 17.71 35.13
CA PRO A 8 -12.10 16.90 34.20
C PRO A 8 -11.61 15.64 34.92
N ALA A 9 -11.82 14.49 34.29
CA ALA A 9 -11.31 13.21 34.74
C ALA A 9 -9.77 13.24 34.84
N PRO A 10 -9.14 12.57 35.82
CA PRO A 10 -7.70 12.46 35.85
C PRO A 10 -7.24 11.68 34.61
N ARG A 11 -6.36 12.29 33.79
CA ARG A 11 -5.70 11.60 32.67
C ARG A 11 -4.85 10.48 33.26
N LEU A 12 -5.32 9.25 33.12
CA LEU A 12 -4.64 8.06 33.58
C LEU A 12 -3.65 7.62 32.50
N ALA A 13 -2.36 7.86 32.78
CA ALA A 13 -1.16 7.23 32.20
C ALA A 13 -0.83 7.45 30.70
N ASP A 14 0.19 8.29 30.47
CA ASP A 14 1.08 8.27 29.28
C ASP A 14 2.34 7.42 29.52
N SER A 15 2.43 6.67 30.63
CA SER A 15 3.64 5.89 30.99
C SER A 15 3.73 4.52 30.34
N THR A 16 2.60 3.90 29.95
CA THR A 16 2.58 2.55 29.36
C THR A 16 3.02 2.52 27.89
N LYS A 17 2.82 3.62 27.16
CA LYS A 17 3.15 3.73 25.73
C LYS A 17 4.66 3.80 25.48
N VAL A 18 5.42 4.36 26.42
CA VAL A 18 6.89 4.50 26.31
C VAL A 18 7.60 3.16 26.56
N GLU A 19 7.17 2.38 27.57
CA GLU A 19 7.75 1.04 27.82
C GLU A 19 7.46 0.05 26.68
N GLN A 20 6.25 0.08 26.11
CA GLN A 20 5.89 -0.82 25.01
C GLN A 20 6.76 -0.59 23.77
N GLY A 21 7.10 0.66 23.47
CA GLY A 21 7.98 1.02 22.34
C GLY A 21 9.40 0.48 22.51
N GLU A 22 9.93 0.40 23.73
CA GLU A 22 11.25 -0.15 23.99
C GLU A 22 11.25 -1.69 23.97
N ALA A 23 10.21 -2.33 24.52
CA ALA A 23 10.04 -3.79 24.45
C ALA A 23 9.93 -4.29 23.01
N ASN A 24 9.13 -3.61 22.18
CA ASN A 24 8.94 -3.91 20.76
C ASN A 24 10.27 -3.87 19.97
N LYS A 25 11.16 -2.94 20.29
CA LYS A 25 12.48 -2.82 19.64
C LYS A 25 13.40 -4.02 19.88
N ARG A 26 13.21 -4.75 20.99
CA ARG A 26 14.02 -5.92 21.33
C ARG A 26 13.41 -7.23 20.85
N GLU A 27 12.08 -7.33 20.81
CA GLU A 27 11.37 -8.58 20.51
C GLU A 27 11.02 -8.77 19.03
N ILE A 28 10.80 -7.70 18.27
CA ILE A 28 10.38 -7.76 16.87
C ILE A 28 11.51 -8.17 15.89
N PRO A 29 12.76 -7.69 16.03
CA PRO A 29 13.83 -8.06 15.09
C PRO A 29 14.05 -9.58 14.91
N PRO A 30 14.08 -10.42 15.97
CA PRO A 30 14.23 -11.86 15.78
C PRO A 30 13.00 -12.54 15.18
N LEU A 31 11.81 -11.94 15.32
CA LEU A 31 10.57 -12.49 14.74
C LEU A 31 10.49 -12.26 13.23
N ILE A 32 10.94 -11.09 12.75
CA ILE A 32 10.94 -10.76 11.32
C ILE A 32 11.80 -11.74 10.52
N LYS A 33 12.95 -12.16 11.06
CA LYS A 33 13.84 -13.15 10.42
C LYS A 33 13.22 -14.54 10.27
N ARG A 34 12.10 -14.82 10.92
CA ARG A 34 11.36 -16.10 10.79
C ARG A 34 10.36 -16.07 9.64
N ILE A 35 10.13 -14.90 9.02
CA ILE A 35 9.25 -14.75 7.86
C ILE A 35 10.06 -15.16 6.61
N PRO A 36 9.58 -16.13 5.80
CA PRO A 36 10.25 -16.51 4.57
C PRO A 36 10.48 -15.31 3.65
N GLY A 37 11.73 -15.09 3.21
CA GLY A 37 12.12 -13.94 2.37
C GLY A 37 12.52 -12.68 3.17
N CYS A 38 12.64 -12.78 4.50
CA CYS A 38 13.11 -11.70 5.38
C CYS A 38 14.36 -12.09 6.19
N GLU A 39 15.10 -13.11 5.76
CA GLU A 39 16.30 -13.63 6.44
C GLU A 39 17.38 -12.54 6.60
N ASP A 40 17.49 -11.66 5.60
CA ASP A 40 18.45 -10.57 5.53
C ASP A 40 17.98 -9.27 6.22
N ALA A 41 16.83 -9.28 6.90
CA ALA A 41 16.33 -8.12 7.61
C ALA A 41 17.33 -7.68 8.69
N THR A 42 17.85 -6.46 8.55
CA THR A 42 18.81 -5.90 9.51
C THR A 42 18.10 -5.25 10.68
N GLU A 43 18.74 -5.27 11.85
CA GLU A 43 18.24 -4.57 13.03
C GLU A 43 18.06 -3.07 12.78
N HIS A 44 18.95 -2.47 11.98
CA HIS A 44 18.84 -1.08 11.55
C HIS A 44 17.54 -0.82 10.76
N THR A 45 17.20 -1.68 9.80
CA THR A 45 15.94 -1.56 9.05
C THR A 45 14.75 -1.67 9.99
N VAL A 46 14.72 -2.68 10.87
CA VAL A 46 13.61 -2.88 11.80
C VAL A 46 13.46 -1.72 12.78
N THR A 47 14.56 -1.19 13.29
CA THR A 47 14.54 -0.06 14.24
C THR A 47 14.13 1.25 13.60
N VAL A 48 14.50 1.51 12.34
CA VAL A 48 14.01 2.67 11.56
C VAL A 48 12.49 2.60 11.42
N TRP A 49 11.95 1.44 11.02
CA TRP A 49 10.50 1.25 10.88
C TRP A 49 9.75 1.40 12.21
N LEU A 50 10.26 0.81 13.29
CA LEU A 50 9.66 0.93 14.63
C LEU A 50 9.78 2.33 15.23
N SER A 51 10.64 3.19 14.68
CA SER A 51 10.81 4.58 15.13
C SER A 51 10.06 5.59 14.25
N CYS A 52 9.42 5.15 13.16
CA CYS A 52 8.59 6.02 12.32
C CYS A 52 7.42 6.66 13.08
N ASP A 53 6.93 6.02 14.15
CA ASP A 53 5.83 6.56 14.97
C ASP A 53 6.29 7.62 16.00
N THR A 54 7.60 7.77 16.23
CA THR A 54 8.14 8.73 17.20
C THR A 54 8.46 10.10 16.60
N GLU A 55 8.82 10.14 15.32
CA GLU A 55 9.03 11.37 14.57
C GLU A 55 7.67 11.91 14.13
N ALA A 56 6.92 12.49 15.06
CA ALA A 56 5.64 13.17 14.85
C ALA A 56 4.92 12.67 13.60
N ASN A 57 4.46 11.40 13.61
CA ASN A 57 3.71 10.82 12.51
C ASN A 57 2.63 11.84 12.17
N LEU A 58 2.84 12.56 11.06
CA LEU A 58 2.06 13.74 10.74
C LEU A 58 0.68 13.17 10.49
N LEU A 59 -0.20 13.28 11.49
CA LEU A 59 -1.60 12.96 11.34
C LEU A 59 -2.14 14.06 10.44
N TYR A 60 -1.89 13.90 9.15
CA TYR A 60 -2.45 14.76 8.14
C TYR A 60 -3.95 14.71 8.32
N THR A 61 -4.53 15.88 8.49
CA THR A 61 -5.98 16.04 8.39
C THR A 61 -6.39 15.71 6.96
N ASP A 62 -7.63 15.29 6.76
CA ASP A 62 -8.16 14.97 5.44
C ASP A 62 -7.90 16.11 4.43
N GLU A 63 -7.93 17.36 4.89
CA GLU A 63 -7.75 18.54 4.05
C GLU A 63 -6.29 18.76 3.63
N GLU A 64 -5.34 18.40 4.50
CA GLU A 64 -3.92 18.41 4.17
C GLU A 64 -3.57 17.31 3.16
N ILE A 65 -4.18 16.12 3.29
CA ILE A 65 -4.03 15.02 2.33
C ILE A 65 -4.58 15.44 0.97
N ILE A 66 -5.79 16.02 0.93
CA ILE A 66 -6.42 16.49 -0.30
C ILE A 66 -5.55 17.57 -0.97
N SER A 67 -5.03 18.53 -0.19
CA SER A 67 -4.14 19.57 -0.67
C SER A 67 -2.82 19.01 -1.24
N LEU A 68 -2.21 18.03 -0.59
CA LEU A 68 -0.99 17.35 -1.07
C LEU A 68 -1.21 16.63 -2.40
N VAL A 69 -2.35 15.96 -2.55
CA VAL A 69 -2.68 15.22 -3.78
C VAL A 69 -3.01 16.16 -4.93
N GLN A 70 -3.66 17.29 -4.65
CA GLN A 70 -4.09 18.25 -5.67
C GLN A 70 -2.99 19.25 -6.08
N ASN A 71 -2.05 19.57 -5.19
CA ASN A 71 -0.95 20.52 -5.44
C ASN A 71 0.32 19.83 -5.94
N LYS A 72 0.24 19.03 -7.01
CA LYS A 72 1.45 18.60 -7.72
C LYS A 72 1.96 19.79 -8.54
N PRO A 73 3.23 20.24 -8.39
CA PRO A 73 3.79 21.20 -9.33
C PRO A 73 3.75 20.56 -10.71
N ARG A 74 3.09 21.25 -11.65
CA ARG A 74 3.23 20.99 -13.07
C ARG A 74 4.67 21.35 -13.39
N ASP A 75 5.51 20.34 -13.56
CA ASP A 75 6.89 20.54 -13.99
C ASP A 75 6.86 20.88 -15.48
N ASP A 76 6.67 22.17 -15.76
CA ASP A 76 6.90 22.78 -17.05
C ASP A 76 8.43 22.96 -17.20
N SER A 77 9.11 21.91 -17.63
CA SER A 77 10.51 21.97 -18.09
C SER A 77 10.67 21.17 -19.37
N ASP A 78 10.67 21.89 -20.48
CA ASP A 78 11.02 21.41 -21.82
C ASP A 78 12.54 21.18 -21.94
N LEU A 79 12.96 20.25 -22.83
CA LEU A 79 14.35 19.83 -23.19
C LEU A 79 15.00 18.78 -22.24
N GLU A 80 15.51 17.61 -22.67
CA GLU A 80 15.81 17.03 -23.98
C GLU A 80 15.83 15.48 -23.87
N GLU A 81 15.55 14.83 -25.00
CA GLU A 81 15.70 13.40 -25.35
C GLU A 81 16.42 12.49 -24.34
N THR A 82 15.63 11.67 -23.64
CA THR A 82 16.02 10.27 -23.49
C THR A 82 14.86 9.45 -24.03
N ASP A 83 15.18 8.46 -24.83
CA ASP A 83 14.30 7.49 -25.50
C ASP A 83 13.35 6.84 -24.47
N GLU A 84 12.30 7.56 -24.06
CA GLU A 84 11.19 6.99 -23.31
C GLU A 84 10.55 5.98 -24.25
N PRO A 85 10.38 4.71 -23.86
CA PRO A 85 9.55 3.83 -24.64
C PRO A 85 8.19 4.53 -24.70
N GLU A 86 7.75 4.83 -25.93
CA GLU A 86 6.43 5.36 -26.21
C GLU A 86 5.47 4.61 -25.30
N ASN A 87 4.97 5.32 -24.29
CA ASN A 87 4.11 4.75 -23.26
C ASN A 87 2.74 4.57 -23.89
N VAL A 88 2.68 3.65 -24.86
CA VAL A 88 1.49 3.23 -25.56
C VAL A 88 0.62 2.56 -24.50
N LEU A 89 -0.20 3.39 -23.85
CA LEU A 89 -1.21 2.93 -22.91
C LEU A 89 -2.16 2.05 -23.71
N VAL A 90 -2.08 0.74 -23.47
CA VAL A 90 -2.99 -0.24 -24.06
C VAL A 90 -4.41 0.19 -23.73
N SER A 91 -5.23 0.39 -24.76
CA SER A 91 -6.62 0.78 -24.55
C SER A 91 -7.37 -0.30 -23.76
N HIS A 92 -8.39 0.06 -22.98
CA HIS A 92 -9.18 -0.93 -22.24
C HIS A 92 -9.78 -2.02 -23.15
N SER A 93 -10.19 -1.66 -24.36
CA SER A 93 -10.68 -2.60 -25.37
C SER A 93 -9.60 -3.57 -25.84
N GLU A 94 -8.39 -3.08 -26.03
CA GLU A 94 -7.24 -3.89 -26.47
C GLU A 94 -6.78 -4.83 -25.36
N ALA A 95 -6.69 -4.34 -24.12
CA ALA A 95 -6.39 -5.16 -22.95
C ALA A 95 -7.46 -6.24 -22.73
N ALA A 96 -8.75 -5.90 -22.87
CA ALA A 96 -9.84 -6.85 -22.76
C ALA A 96 -9.78 -7.94 -23.84
N ASN A 97 -9.53 -7.55 -25.10
CA ASN A 97 -9.36 -8.48 -26.21
C ASN A 97 -8.15 -9.41 -26.00
N ALA A 98 -7.01 -8.88 -25.57
CA ALA A 98 -5.82 -9.67 -25.27
C ALA A 98 -6.07 -10.70 -24.17
N LEU A 99 -6.77 -10.32 -23.10
CA LEU A 99 -7.15 -11.24 -22.01
C LEU A 99 -8.12 -12.33 -22.49
N GLU A 100 -9.07 -12.00 -23.36
CA GLU A 100 -9.99 -12.98 -23.95
C GLU A 100 -9.24 -14.02 -24.81
N ILE A 101 -8.30 -13.54 -25.65
CA ILE A 101 -7.47 -14.41 -26.49
C ILE A 101 -6.61 -15.33 -25.63
N ALA A 102 -5.98 -14.81 -24.58
CA ALA A 102 -5.18 -15.60 -23.66
C ALA A 102 -6.00 -16.66 -22.92
N LEU A 103 -7.22 -16.31 -22.46
CA LEU A 103 -8.14 -17.27 -21.85
C LEU A 103 -8.49 -18.40 -22.83
N ARG A 104 -8.87 -18.05 -24.07
CA ARG A 104 -9.22 -19.04 -25.10
C ARG A 104 -8.04 -19.98 -25.41
N TYR A 105 -6.83 -19.45 -25.47
CA TYR A 105 -5.62 -20.25 -25.66
C TYR A 105 -5.40 -21.22 -24.50
N THR A 106 -5.54 -20.75 -23.25
CA THR A 106 -5.39 -21.63 -22.08
C THR A 106 -6.48 -22.70 -22.00
N GLU A 107 -7.72 -22.41 -22.39
CA GLU A 107 -8.80 -23.40 -22.44
C GLU A 107 -8.59 -24.47 -23.53
N GLN A 108 -7.87 -24.15 -24.60
CA GLN A 108 -7.54 -25.08 -25.69
C GLN A 108 -6.26 -25.89 -25.43
N SER A 109 -5.43 -25.46 -24.48
CA SER A 109 -4.16 -26.12 -24.17
C SER A 109 -4.40 -27.44 -23.44
N GLU A 110 -3.90 -28.55 -23.99
CA GLU A 110 -3.95 -29.88 -23.37
C GLU A 110 -3.19 -29.95 -22.03
N ASN A 111 -2.26 -29.01 -21.80
CA ASN A 111 -1.45 -28.94 -20.58
C ASN A 111 -2.05 -28.01 -19.51
N ALA A 112 -3.16 -27.33 -19.79
CA ALA A 112 -3.75 -26.40 -18.84
C ALA A 112 -4.49 -27.16 -17.73
N THR A 113 -4.15 -26.82 -16.49
CA THR A 113 -4.84 -27.34 -15.30
C THR A 113 -6.11 -26.53 -15.06
N SER A 114 -7.11 -27.12 -14.39
CA SER A 114 -8.32 -26.38 -13.97
C SER A 114 -8.02 -25.12 -13.13
N THR A 115 -6.89 -25.11 -12.42
CA THR A 115 -6.40 -23.93 -11.68
C THR A 115 -6.01 -22.79 -12.61
N ASP A 116 -5.33 -23.08 -13.72
CA ASP A 116 -4.87 -22.09 -14.69
C ASP A 116 -6.06 -21.38 -15.35
N ILE A 117 -7.07 -22.17 -15.74
CA ILE A 117 -8.33 -21.65 -16.31
C ILE A 117 -9.07 -20.77 -15.30
N ARG A 118 -9.17 -21.21 -14.04
CA ARG A 118 -9.83 -20.44 -12.98
C ARG A 118 -9.10 -19.13 -12.69
N PHE A 119 -7.76 -19.14 -12.75
CA PHE A 119 -6.95 -17.94 -12.57
C PHE A 119 -7.18 -16.97 -13.72
N MET A 120 -7.07 -17.40 -14.98
CA MET A 120 -7.27 -16.55 -16.16
C MET A 120 -8.65 -15.89 -16.20
N ARG A 121 -9.72 -16.59 -15.76
CA ARG A 121 -11.08 -16.03 -15.65
C ARG A 121 -11.23 -14.94 -14.58
N ARG A 122 -10.33 -14.86 -13.61
CA ARG A 122 -10.40 -13.86 -12.52
C ARG A 122 -9.93 -12.47 -12.97
N TRP A 123 -8.98 -12.40 -13.89
CA TRP A 123 -8.33 -11.14 -14.29
C TRP A 123 -9.27 -10.13 -14.95
N PRO A 124 -10.13 -10.51 -15.92
CA PRO A 124 -11.07 -9.57 -16.53
C PRO A 124 -12.06 -8.93 -15.53
N ASN A 125 -12.43 -9.67 -14.47
CA ASN A 125 -13.33 -9.17 -13.43
C ASN A 125 -12.66 -8.13 -12.52
N ILE A 126 -11.37 -8.31 -12.22
CA ILE A 126 -10.60 -7.33 -11.42
C ILE A 126 -10.45 -6.04 -12.23
N ALA A 127 -10.07 -6.14 -13.52
CA ALA A 127 -9.95 -5.00 -14.42
C ALA A 127 -11.27 -4.23 -14.61
N SER A 128 -12.41 -4.94 -14.61
CA SER A 128 -13.74 -4.33 -14.74
C SER A 128 -14.25 -3.69 -13.45
N THR A 129 -13.83 -4.19 -12.28
CA THR A 129 -14.26 -3.69 -10.96
C THR A 129 -13.63 -2.32 -10.65
N SER A 130 -12.43 -2.05 -11.15
CA SER A 130 -11.76 -0.75 -11.03
C SER A 130 -12.42 0.40 -11.81
N ARG A 131 -13.53 0.14 -12.52
CA ARG A 131 -14.31 1.15 -13.25
C ARG A 131 -15.56 1.64 -12.49
N ILE A 132 -15.89 1.04 -11.34
CA ILE A 132 -17.18 1.25 -10.65
C ILE A 132 -17.05 1.97 -9.29
N THR A 133 -15.84 2.34 -8.87
CA THR A 133 -15.61 3.15 -7.64
C THR A 133 -14.98 4.48 -7.97
#